data_AF-A0A955Z9V7-F1
#
_entry.id   AF-A0A955Z9V7-F1
#
_cell.length_a   1.000
_cell.length_b   1.000
_cell.length_c   1.000
_cell.angle_alpha   90.00
_cell.angle_beta   90.00
_cell.angle_gamma   90.00
#
_symmetry.space_group_name_H-M   'P 1'
#
loop_
_entity.id
_entity.type
_entity.pdbx_description
1 polymer ?
#
loop_
_entity_poly.entity_id
_entity_poly.type
_entity_poly.pdbx_seq_one_letter_code
_entity_poly.pdbx_strand_id
1 'polypeptide(L)'
;WVSGLAAHHLSSEPAPGARFVVPKGALASAKSYATWTKSFATWLTRTQGIARLKSKAFGAVSEPNEPEAQFRARLALLAREDRDAATDKVRAKYTQKLQTLGDRVRKAAQAVSREHQELSNAQRDAALGGGAAIVGAFFGRSAVSRLATGAATTARRAGRAAKQAKDLEHARANLVELQGRLAALEEEARLALSKATERVDPLREPLETVLTKPKRGGVTVHLVALGWRPRA
;
A
#
# COMPACT_ATOMS: atom_id res chain seq x y z
N TRP A 1 27.31 17.56 -29.48
CA TRP A 1 27.81 18.01 -30.79
C TRP A 1 26.62 18.25 -31.71
N VAL A 2 26.06 19.45 -31.67
CA VAL A 2 25.19 19.94 -32.75
C VAL A 2 25.93 21.15 -33.28
N SER A 3 26.77 20.94 -34.31
CA SER A 3 27.02 22.05 -35.22
C SER A 3 25.66 22.44 -35.78
N GLY A 4 25.24 23.70 -35.68
CA GLY A 4 23.96 24.20 -36.21
C GLY A 4 23.78 24.07 -37.74
N LEU A 5 24.59 23.24 -38.39
CA LEU A 5 24.46 22.84 -39.79
C LEU A 5 23.72 21.49 -39.84
N ALA A 6 22.43 21.53 -40.15
CA ALA A 6 21.68 20.36 -40.56
C ALA A 6 21.99 20.03 -42.03
N ALA A 7 21.72 18.79 -42.46
CA ALA A 7 21.95 18.38 -43.85
C ALA A 7 21.20 19.28 -44.86
N HIS A 8 20.02 19.78 -44.50
CA HIS A 8 19.24 20.70 -45.34
C HIS A 8 19.81 22.13 -45.40
N HIS A 9 20.78 22.47 -44.54
CA HIS A 9 21.53 23.74 -44.66
C HIS A 9 22.65 23.65 -45.70
N LEU A 10 22.92 22.48 -46.28
CA LEU A 10 23.94 22.28 -47.29
C LEU A 10 23.35 22.46 -48.70
N SER A 11 23.98 23.30 -49.50
CA SER A 11 23.70 23.40 -50.94
C SER A 11 24.47 22.32 -51.70
N SER A 12 23.81 21.67 -52.65
CA SER A 12 24.45 20.81 -53.65
C SER A 12 25.14 21.60 -54.76
N GLU A 13 24.79 22.88 -54.92
CA GLU A 13 25.35 23.77 -55.94
C GLU A 13 26.37 24.73 -55.34
N PRO A 14 27.50 24.95 -56.03
CA PRO A 14 28.52 25.90 -55.62
C PRO A 14 28.06 27.35 -55.82
N ALA A 15 28.58 28.28 -55.01
CA ALA A 15 28.40 29.70 -55.27
C ALA A 15 29.05 30.09 -56.61
N PRO A 16 28.50 31.08 -57.36
CA PRO A 16 29.10 31.54 -58.61
C PRO A 16 30.58 31.94 -58.43
N GLY A 17 31.45 31.40 -59.29
CA GLY A 17 32.89 31.67 -59.25
C GLY A 17 33.66 30.96 -58.12
N ALA A 18 33.01 30.09 -57.33
CA ALA A 18 33.69 29.32 -56.29
C ALA A 18 34.78 28.41 -56.87
N ARG A 19 35.95 28.42 -56.22
CA ARG A 19 37.06 27.51 -56.53
C ARG A 19 37.21 26.49 -55.41
N PHE A 20 37.46 25.25 -55.79
CA PHE A 20 37.51 24.11 -54.88
C PHE A 20 38.93 23.59 -54.77
N VAL A 21 39.32 23.23 -53.54
CA VAL A 21 40.52 22.42 -53.33
C VAL A 21 40.24 21.01 -53.80
N VAL A 22 41.10 20.47 -54.67
CA VAL A 22 40.97 19.10 -55.18
C VAL A 22 41.21 18.12 -54.03
N PRO A 23 40.24 17.23 -53.71
CA PRO A 23 40.40 16.24 -52.67
C PRO A 23 41.47 15.22 -53.09
N LYS A 24 42.29 14.80 -52.13
CA LYS A 24 43.36 13.82 -52.35
C LYS A 24 43.10 12.53 -51.57
N GLY A 25 43.65 11.43 -52.08
CA GLY A 25 43.62 10.13 -51.41
C GLY A 25 42.18 9.64 -51.15
N ALA A 26 41.92 9.19 -49.91
CA ALA A 26 40.63 8.62 -49.54
C ALA A 26 39.45 9.58 -49.71
N LEU A 27 39.66 10.90 -49.66
CA LEU A 27 38.63 11.92 -49.87
C LEU A 27 38.14 11.99 -51.32
N ALA A 28 38.91 11.48 -52.29
CA ALA A 28 38.51 11.44 -53.69
C ALA A 28 37.78 10.14 -54.09
N SER A 29 37.65 9.18 -53.16
CA SER A 29 37.12 7.84 -53.46
C SER A 29 35.72 7.65 -52.88
N ALA A 30 34.72 7.40 -53.73
CA ALA A 30 33.35 7.11 -53.31
C ALA A 30 33.24 5.89 -52.37
N LYS A 31 34.11 4.88 -52.55
CA LYS A 31 34.15 3.69 -51.69
C LYS A 31 34.53 4.03 -50.24
N SER A 32 35.33 5.06 -50.03
CA SER A 32 35.70 5.54 -48.69
C SER A 32 34.48 6.02 -47.92
N TYR A 33 33.57 6.78 -48.55
CA TYR A 33 32.37 7.32 -47.90
C TYR A 33 31.38 6.23 -47.50
N ALA A 34 31.20 5.19 -48.33
CA ALA A 34 30.41 4.02 -47.95
C ALA A 34 30.99 3.31 -46.72
N THR A 35 32.33 3.21 -46.64
CA THR A 35 33.03 2.62 -45.50
C THR A 35 32.89 3.49 -44.25
N TRP A 36 33.12 4.80 -44.37
CA TRP A 36 33.00 5.75 -43.27
C TRP A 36 31.57 5.83 -42.73
N THR A 37 30.56 5.73 -43.58
CA THR A 37 29.15 5.68 -43.16
C THR A 37 28.89 4.50 -42.22
N LYS A 38 29.37 3.31 -42.57
CA LYS A 38 29.25 2.11 -41.72
C LYS A 38 30.04 2.24 -40.42
N SER A 39 31.26 2.74 -40.49
CA SER A 39 32.09 2.99 -39.31
C SER A 39 31.48 4.04 -38.39
N PHE A 40 30.88 5.09 -38.94
CA PHE A 40 30.20 6.14 -38.19
C PHE A 40 28.95 5.60 -37.49
N ALA A 41 28.10 4.84 -38.17
CA ALA A 41 26.96 4.16 -37.54
C ALA A 41 27.41 3.24 -36.40
N THR A 42 28.49 2.49 -36.60
CA THR A 42 29.08 1.63 -35.57
C THR A 42 29.58 2.45 -34.37
N TRP A 43 30.28 3.56 -34.63
CA TRP A 43 30.74 4.46 -33.59
C TRP A 43 29.58 5.08 -32.79
N LEU A 44 28.51 5.51 -33.48
CA LEU A 44 27.30 6.05 -32.85
C LEU A 44 26.68 5.04 -31.87
N THR A 45 26.53 3.78 -32.27
CA THR A 45 25.96 2.74 -31.38
C THR A 45 26.82 2.42 -30.16
N ARG A 46 28.14 2.61 -30.26
CA ARG A 46 29.08 2.33 -29.16
C ARG A 46 29.22 3.48 -28.18
N THR A 47 29.21 4.70 -28.70
CA THR A 47 29.59 5.91 -27.94
C THR A 47 28.40 6.79 -27.57
N GLN A 48 27.34 6.80 -28.37
CA GLN A 48 26.17 7.62 -28.10
C GLN A 48 25.14 6.84 -27.30
N GLY A 49 24.35 7.58 -26.54
CA GLY A 49 23.21 7.07 -25.79
C GLY A 49 22.44 8.23 -25.18
N ILE A 50 21.20 7.95 -24.79
CA ILE A 50 20.36 8.92 -24.09
C ILE A 50 20.46 8.60 -22.60
N ALA A 51 20.90 9.59 -21.82
CA ALA A 51 20.84 9.53 -20.38
C ALA A 51 19.37 9.56 -19.94
N ARG A 52 18.97 8.57 -19.15
CA ARG A 52 17.64 8.47 -18.56
C ARG A 52 17.79 8.39 -17.05
N LEU A 53 16.79 8.84 -16.33
CA LEU A 53 16.74 8.75 -14.88
C LEU A 53 16.02 7.46 -14.49
N LYS A 54 16.50 6.78 -13.47
CA LYS A 54 15.91 5.55 -12.95
C LYS A 54 15.61 5.72 -11.47
N SER A 55 14.37 5.42 -11.10
CA SER A 55 13.98 5.20 -9.71
C SER A 55 14.14 3.72 -9.37
N LYS A 56 14.97 3.43 -8.37
CA LYS A 56 15.10 2.07 -7.85
C LYS A 56 13.92 1.68 -6.98
N ALA A 57 13.33 2.63 -6.23
CA ALA A 57 12.23 2.35 -5.33
C ALA A 57 10.95 1.97 -6.09
N PHE A 58 10.66 2.68 -7.19
CA PHE A 58 9.47 2.43 -8.02
C PHE A 58 9.74 1.56 -9.26
N GLY A 59 11.00 1.16 -9.49
CA GLY A 59 11.37 0.34 -10.65
C GLY A 59 11.14 1.02 -12.00
N ALA A 60 10.96 2.35 -12.02
CA ALA A 60 10.60 3.12 -13.20
C ALA A 60 11.82 3.81 -13.82
N VAL A 61 11.74 4.07 -15.13
CA VAL A 61 12.75 4.80 -15.90
C VAL A 61 12.09 5.97 -16.62
N SER A 62 12.75 7.13 -16.66
CA SER A 62 12.26 8.34 -17.32
C SER A 62 12.15 8.14 -18.83
N GLU A 63 11.25 8.82 -19.53
CA GLU A 63 11.24 8.80 -21.00
C GLU A 63 12.49 9.49 -21.58
N PRO A 64 12.84 9.21 -22.86
CA PRO A 64 13.93 9.92 -23.53
C PRO A 64 13.69 11.44 -23.51
N ASN A 65 14.68 12.20 -23.03
CA ASN A 65 14.62 13.65 -22.88
C ASN A 65 13.49 14.16 -21.93
N GLU A 66 12.95 13.30 -21.06
CA GLU A 66 12.00 13.71 -20.03
C GLU A 66 12.72 14.59 -18.98
N PRO A 67 12.24 15.82 -18.72
CA PRO A 67 12.75 16.62 -17.61
C PRO A 67 12.56 15.91 -16.28
N GLU A 68 13.54 16.01 -15.37
CA GLU A 68 13.48 15.36 -14.05
C GLU A 68 12.18 15.67 -13.29
N ALA A 69 11.69 16.92 -13.37
CA ALA A 69 10.46 17.33 -12.71
C ALA A 69 9.23 16.55 -13.22
N GLN A 70 9.14 16.28 -14.53
CA GLN A 70 8.06 15.48 -15.11
C GLN A 70 8.17 14.02 -14.67
N PHE A 71 9.38 13.48 -14.67
CA PHE A 71 9.62 12.12 -14.18
C PHE A 71 9.24 11.97 -12.71
N ARG A 72 9.63 12.92 -11.85
CA ARG A 72 9.25 12.93 -10.43
C ARG A 72 7.74 13.08 -10.23
N ALA A 73 7.04 13.86 -11.05
CA ALA A 73 5.58 13.92 -11.00
C ALA A 73 4.94 12.56 -11.31
N ARG A 74 5.47 11.82 -12.28
CA ARG A 74 5.01 10.46 -12.60
C ARG A 74 5.32 9.47 -11.49
N LEU A 75 6.49 9.56 -10.86
CA LEU A 75 6.83 8.76 -9.67
C LEU A 75 5.88 9.09 -8.50
N ALA A 76 5.49 10.36 -8.34
CA ALA A 76 4.53 10.78 -7.32
C ALA A 76 3.13 10.19 -7.54
N LEU A 77 2.71 10.01 -8.79
CA LEU A 77 1.47 9.32 -9.13
C LEU A 77 1.58 7.82 -8.79
N LEU A 78 2.64 7.14 -9.24
CA LEU A 78 2.89 5.74 -8.92
C LEU A 78 2.89 5.48 -7.40
N ALA A 79 3.52 6.37 -6.63
CA ALA A 79 3.54 6.26 -5.17
C ALA A 79 2.18 6.47 -4.51
N ARG A 80 1.25 7.20 -5.14
CA ARG A 80 -0.13 7.30 -4.67
C ARG A 80 -0.88 6.01 -4.96
N GLU A 81 -0.81 5.54 -6.20
CA GLU A 81 -1.45 4.29 -6.63
C GLU A 81 -0.97 3.10 -5.78
N ASP A 82 0.33 3.00 -5.52
CA ASP A 82 0.91 1.96 -4.67
C ASP A 82 0.43 2.05 -3.21
N ARG A 83 0.26 3.26 -2.68
CA ARG A 83 -0.28 3.48 -1.32
C ARG A 83 -1.74 3.09 -1.26
N ASP A 84 -2.54 3.54 -2.22
CA ASP A 84 -3.97 3.23 -2.28
C ASP A 84 -4.19 1.72 -2.40
N ALA A 85 -3.45 1.06 -3.30
CA ALA A 85 -3.50 -0.39 -3.44
C ALA A 85 -3.09 -1.14 -2.16
N ALA A 86 -2.05 -0.66 -1.45
CA ALA A 86 -1.63 -1.25 -0.19
C ALA A 86 -2.68 -1.06 0.92
N THR A 87 -3.25 0.14 1.04
CA THR A 87 -4.31 0.47 2.00
C THR A 87 -5.57 -0.35 1.72
N ASP A 88 -5.99 -0.48 0.46
CA ASP A 88 -7.16 -1.27 0.10
C ASP A 88 -6.96 -2.76 0.37
N LYS A 89 -5.75 -3.29 0.14
CA LYS A 89 -5.43 -4.67 0.51
C LYS A 89 -5.52 -4.91 2.02
N VAL A 90 -5.05 -3.96 2.83
CA VAL A 90 -5.20 -4.01 4.29
C VAL A 90 -6.68 -3.93 4.66
N ARG A 91 -7.42 -2.96 4.13
CA ARG A 91 -8.86 -2.80 4.37
C ARG A 91 -9.62 -4.09 4.05
N ALA A 92 -9.45 -4.64 2.86
CA ALA A 92 -10.08 -5.90 2.45
C ALA A 92 -9.76 -7.06 3.41
N LYS A 93 -8.51 -7.18 3.89
CA LYS A 93 -8.09 -8.23 4.82
C LYS A 93 -8.77 -8.13 6.20
N TYR A 94 -8.99 -6.92 6.71
CA TYR A 94 -9.48 -6.71 8.07
C TYR A 94 -10.99 -6.43 8.16
N THR A 95 -11.64 -5.90 7.10
CA THR A 95 -13.08 -5.59 7.11
C THR A 95 -13.94 -6.78 7.52
N GLN A 96 -13.78 -7.94 6.86
CA GLN A 96 -14.60 -9.12 7.16
C GLN A 96 -14.33 -9.67 8.58
N LYS A 97 -13.08 -9.60 9.05
CA LYS A 97 -12.69 -10.09 10.37
C LYS A 97 -13.26 -9.21 11.48
N LEU A 98 -13.14 -7.89 11.34
CA LEU A 98 -13.69 -6.91 12.27
C LEU A 98 -15.22 -6.99 12.31
N GLN A 99 -15.89 -7.12 11.16
CA GLN A 99 -17.34 -7.32 11.10
C GLN A 99 -17.77 -8.60 11.84
N THR A 100 -17.12 -9.72 11.53
CA THR A 100 -17.44 -11.02 12.16
C THR A 100 -17.26 -10.97 13.67
N LEU A 101 -16.18 -10.36 14.15
CA LEU A 101 -15.88 -10.29 15.57
C LEU A 101 -16.75 -9.25 16.29
N GLY A 102 -17.03 -8.11 15.66
CA GLY A 102 -17.97 -7.11 16.15
C GLY A 102 -19.40 -7.64 16.27
N ASP A 103 -19.86 -8.44 15.32
CA ASP A 103 -21.16 -9.12 15.41
C ASP A 103 -21.20 -10.15 16.56
N ARG A 104 -20.08 -10.86 16.82
CA ARG A 104 -19.96 -11.76 17.98
C ARG A 104 -20.01 -10.98 19.30
N VAL A 105 -19.30 -9.85 19.41
CA VAL A 105 -19.38 -8.95 20.57
C VAL A 105 -20.81 -8.46 20.78
N ARG A 106 -21.50 -8.02 19.71
CA ARG A 106 -22.90 -7.58 19.79
C ARG A 106 -23.82 -8.67 20.32
N LYS A 107 -23.68 -9.90 19.80
CA LYS A 107 -24.47 -11.06 20.26
C LYS A 107 -24.16 -11.43 21.72
N ALA A 108 -22.89 -11.38 22.14
CA ALA A 108 -22.49 -11.63 23.52
C ALA A 108 -23.03 -10.57 24.48
N ALA A 109 -22.99 -9.28 24.09
CA ALA A 109 -23.57 -8.20 24.89
C ALA A 109 -25.09 -8.35 25.07
N GLN A 110 -25.79 -8.75 24.00
CA GLN A 110 -27.21 -9.09 24.07
C GLN A 110 -27.47 -10.28 25.00
N ALA A 111 -26.61 -11.31 25.00
CA ALA A 111 -26.73 -12.45 25.91
C ALA A 111 -26.56 -12.02 27.37
N VAL A 112 -25.55 -11.22 27.69
CA VAL A 112 -25.36 -10.64 29.04
C VAL A 112 -26.60 -9.85 29.47
N SER A 113 -27.18 -9.06 28.58
CA SER A 113 -28.39 -8.29 28.89
C SER A 113 -29.60 -9.18 29.17
N ARG A 114 -29.75 -10.29 28.44
CA ARG A 114 -30.83 -11.28 28.68
C ARG A 114 -30.67 -11.98 30.03
N GLU A 115 -29.48 -12.53 30.30
CA GLU A 115 -29.17 -13.20 31.57
C GLU A 115 -29.37 -12.28 32.79
N HIS A 116 -29.02 -11.00 32.64
CA HIS A 116 -29.24 -10.01 33.69
C HIS A 116 -30.74 -9.78 33.96
N GLN A 117 -31.57 -9.70 32.92
CA GLN A 117 -33.03 -9.56 33.06
C GLN A 117 -33.65 -10.81 33.70
N GLU A 118 -33.21 -12.00 33.33
CA GLU A 118 -33.67 -13.27 33.91
C GLU A 118 -33.35 -13.38 35.41
N LEU A 119 -32.13 -13.00 35.82
CA LEU A 119 -31.76 -12.88 37.23
C LEU A 119 -32.64 -11.88 37.99
N SER A 120 -32.90 -10.71 37.41
CA SER A 120 -33.73 -9.68 38.04
C SER A 120 -35.17 -10.18 38.23
N ASN A 121 -35.73 -10.87 37.24
CA ASN A 121 -37.06 -11.46 37.33
C ASN A 121 -37.12 -12.61 38.34
N ALA A 122 -36.11 -13.50 38.37
CA ALA A 122 -36.03 -14.57 39.36
C ALA A 122 -35.94 -14.04 40.81
N GLN A 123 -35.27 -12.91 41.02
CA GLN A 123 -35.25 -12.22 42.32
C GLN A 123 -36.61 -11.62 42.68
N ARG A 124 -37.37 -11.10 41.71
CA ARG A 124 -38.75 -10.60 41.93
C ARG A 124 -39.74 -11.73 42.20
N ASP A 125 -39.65 -12.85 41.49
CA ASP A 125 -40.51 -14.03 41.71
C ASP A 125 -40.25 -14.70 43.07
N ALA A 126 -39.04 -14.54 43.62
CA ALA A 126 -38.72 -14.92 45.00
C ALA A 126 -39.39 -14.01 46.05
N ALA A 127 -39.80 -12.79 45.67
CA ALA A 127 -40.41 -11.82 46.59
C ALA A 127 -41.93 -12.01 46.81
N LEU A 128 -42.59 -12.91 46.07
CA LEU A 128 -44.04 -13.16 46.19
C LEU A 128 -44.40 -14.54 46.76
N GLY A 129 -43.42 -15.35 47.15
CA GLY A 129 -43.66 -16.69 47.68
C GLY A 129 -42.58 -17.13 48.65
N GLY A 130 -42.68 -16.65 49.89
CA GLY A 130 -41.84 -17.07 51.01
C GLY A 130 -40.80 -16.01 51.38
N GLY A 131 -41.14 -15.14 52.31
CA GLY A 131 -40.15 -14.34 53.00
C GLY A 131 -39.14 -15.26 53.70
N ALA A 132 -37.87 -15.16 53.31
CA ALA A 132 -36.74 -15.52 54.13
C ALA A 132 -35.53 -14.75 53.60
N ALA A 133 -35.11 -13.80 54.43
CA ALA A 133 -34.00 -12.89 54.25
C ALA A 133 -32.69 -13.58 53.87
N ILE A 134 -31.92 -12.95 52.97
CA ILE A 134 -30.48 -12.74 53.21
C ILE A 134 -30.12 -11.33 52.71
N VAL A 135 -30.42 -10.34 53.53
CA VAL A 135 -29.64 -9.10 53.63
C VAL A 135 -29.24 -8.98 55.09
N GLY A 136 -27.93 -9.03 55.35
CA GLY A 136 -27.26 -8.47 56.52
C GLY A 136 -27.74 -8.90 57.90
N ALA A 137 -27.11 -9.93 58.47
CA ALA A 137 -27.09 -10.12 59.93
C ALA A 137 -25.66 -10.47 60.39
N PHE A 138 -24.78 -9.46 60.40
CA PHE A 138 -23.90 -9.31 61.56
C PHE A 138 -24.79 -8.78 62.67
N PHE A 139 -25.31 -9.64 63.54
CA PHE A 139 -25.72 -9.43 64.94
C PHE A 139 -26.56 -10.64 65.35
N GLY A 140 -26.13 -11.30 66.41
CA GLY A 140 -26.58 -12.65 66.76
C GLY A 140 -27.88 -12.74 67.56
N ARG A 141 -28.13 -14.00 67.93
CA ARG A 141 -28.99 -14.52 69.00
C ARG A 141 -30.44 -14.91 68.64
N SER A 142 -30.60 -16.23 68.57
CA SER A 142 -31.73 -17.11 68.95
C SER A 142 -33.19 -16.65 68.72
N ALA A 143 -33.93 -17.45 67.93
CA ALA A 143 -35.26 -17.94 68.31
C ALA A 143 -35.64 -19.18 67.48
N VAL A 144 -36.09 -20.22 68.18
CA VAL A 144 -36.61 -21.49 67.66
C VAL A 144 -38.12 -21.36 67.47
N SER A 145 -38.70 -21.88 66.37
CA SER A 145 -39.95 -22.67 66.40
C SER A 145 -40.40 -23.13 65.01
N ARG A 146 -40.35 -24.45 64.83
CA ARG A 146 -41.14 -25.38 64.00
C ARG A 146 -42.26 -24.79 63.12
N LEU A 147 -42.30 -25.21 61.85
CA LEU A 147 -43.52 -25.65 61.14
C LEU A 147 -43.16 -26.44 59.87
N ALA A 148 -43.62 -27.70 59.86
CA ALA A 148 -44.13 -28.54 58.76
C ALA A 148 -43.46 -28.54 57.37
N THR A 149 -42.90 -29.72 57.03
CA THR A 149 -43.12 -30.48 55.79
C THR A 149 -43.59 -29.69 54.56
N GLY A 150 -42.61 -29.19 53.80
CA GLY A 150 -42.73 -28.73 52.42
C GLY A 150 -41.36 -28.80 51.71
N ALA A 151 -40.54 -29.77 52.09
CA ALA A 151 -39.13 -29.84 51.72
C ALA A 151 -38.92 -30.58 50.39
N ALA A 152 -39.27 -29.94 49.27
CA ALA A 152 -38.78 -30.32 47.95
C ALA A 152 -38.70 -29.14 46.96
N THR A 153 -39.28 -27.98 47.30
CA THR A 153 -39.44 -26.84 46.38
C THR A 153 -38.54 -25.64 46.70
N THR A 154 -37.96 -25.55 47.89
CA THR A 154 -37.09 -24.42 48.31
C THR A 154 -35.60 -24.66 47.99
N ALA A 155 -35.09 -25.89 48.12
CA ALA A 155 -33.72 -26.24 47.71
C ALA A 155 -33.51 -26.13 46.18
N ARG A 156 -34.53 -26.47 45.38
CA ARG A 156 -34.51 -26.30 43.91
C ARG A 156 -34.48 -24.84 43.48
N ARG A 157 -35.12 -23.92 44.23
CA ARG A 157 -35.16 -22.49 43.90
C ARG A 157 -33.85 -21.78 44.21
N ALA A 158 -33.20 -22.10 45.33
CA ALA A 158 -31.86 -21.61 45.64
C ALA A 158 -30.80 -22.08 44.61
N GLY A 159 -30.87 -23.34 44.18
CA GLY A 159 -29.99 -23.86 43.12
C GLY A 159 -30.20 -23.18 41.75
N ARG A 160 -31.43 -22.77 41.42
CA ARG A 160 -31.72 -22.01 40.18
C ARG A 160 -31.13 -20.60 40.22
N ALA A 161 -31.30 -19.87 41.31
CA ALA A 161 -30.72 -18.52 41.44
C ALA A 161 -29.18 -18.55 41.40
N ALA A 162 -28.55 -19.52 42.08
CA ALA A 162 -27.11 -19.71 42.03
C ALA A 162 -26.60 -20.08 40.61
N LYS A 163 -27.36 -20.93 39.89
CA LYS A 163 -27.05 -21.27 38.50
C LYS A 163 -27.13 -20.05 37.59
N GLN A 164 -28.21 -19.26 37.66
CA GLN A 164 -28.37 -18.06 36.85
C GLN A 164 -27.28 -17.00 37.12
N ALA A 165 -26.85 -16.84 38.37
CA ALA A 165 -25.72 -15.97 38.72
C ALA A 165 -24.42 -16.40 38.03
N LYS A 166 -24.15 -17.71 38.02
CA LYS A 166 -23.00 -18.30 37.33
C LYS A 166 -23.10 -18.16 35.81
N ASP A 167 -24.29 -18.34 35.23
CA ASP A 167 -24.54 -18.17 33.79
C ASP A 167 -24.29 -16.71 33.34
N LEU A 168 -24.71 -15.72 34.14
CA LEU A 168 -24.38 -14.31 33.92
C LEU A 168 -22.87 -14.02 34.01
N GLU A 169 -22.18 -14.61 34.99
CA GLU A 169 -20.73 -14.46 35.14
C GLU A 169 -19.99 -15.00 33.91
N HIS A 170 -20.35 -16.20 33.45
CA HIS A 170 -19.79 -16.78 32.23
C HIS A 170 -20.09 -15.94 30.98
N ALA A 171 -21.32 -15.43 30.84
CA ALA A 171 -21.68 -14.55 29.73
C ALA A 171 -20.84 -13.26 29.72
N ARG A 172 -20.60 -12.66 30.89
CA ARG A 172 -19.74 -11.47 31.04
C ARG A 172 -18.29 -11.78 30.70
N ALA A 173 -17.73 -12.89 31.19
CA ALA A 173 -16.37 -13.30 30.88
C ALA A 173 -16.16 -13.49 29.36
N ASN A 174 -17.11 -14.14 28.68
CA ASN A 174 -17.08 -14.31 27.23
C ASN A 174 -17.16 -12.96 26.48
N LEU A 175 -18.00 -12.02 26.95
CA LEU A 175 -18.06 -10.68 26.36
C LEU A 175 -16.71 -9.96 26.48
N VAL A 176 -16.08 -9.99 27.66
CA VAL A 176 -14.77 -9.37 27.90
C VAL A 176 -13.69 -9.99 27.02
N GLU A 177 -13.68 -11.32 26.88
CA GLU A 177 -12.75 -12.03 25.98
C GLU A 177 -12.93 -11.58 24.52
N LEU A 178 -14.17 -11.52 24.03
CA LEU A 178 -14.47 -11.09 22.66
C LEU A 178 -14.12 -9.61 22.43
N GLN A 179 -14.35 -8.74 23.41
CA GLN A 179 -13.94 -7.34 23.37
C GLN A 179 -12.41 -7.20 23.31
N GLY A 180 -11.69 -7.97 24.12
CA GLY A 180 -10.22 -8.00 24.09
C GLY A 180 -9.68 -8.45 22.72
N ARG A 181 -10.28 -9.49 22.12
CA ARG A 181 -9.94 -9.93 20.76
C ARG A 181 -10.24 -8.86 19.71
N LEU A 182 -11.35 -8.14 19.84
CA LEU A 182 -11.71 -7.07 18.91
C LEU A 182 -10.70 -5.93 18.98
N ALA A 183 -10.38 -5.46 20.17
CA ALA A 183 -9.39 -4.41 20.38
C ALA A 183 -8.01 -4.81 19.83
N ALA A 184 -7.57 -6.05 20.09
CA ALA A 184 -6.31 -6.56 19.53
C ALA A 184 -6.31 -6.58 17.98
N LEU A 185 -7.43 -6.96 17.37
CA LEU A 185 -7.57 -6.98 15.92
C LEU A 185 -7.62 -5.57 15.31
N GLU A 186 -8.27 -4.62 15.98
CA GLU A 186 -8.29 -3.20 15.59
C GLU A 186 -6.88 -2.61 15.63
N GLU A 187 -6.12 -2.93 16.68
CA GLU A 187 -4.72 -2.52 16.80
C GLU A 187 -3.83 -3.12 15.71
N GLU A 188 -4.00 -4.41 15.41
CA GLU A 188 -3.27 -5.06 14.32
C GLU A 188 -3.60 -4.42 12.96
N ALA A 189 -4.88 -4.08 12.72
CA ALA A 189 -5.31 -3.38 11.52
C ALA A 189 -4.73 -1.97 11.43
N ARG A 190 -4.69 -1.24 12.56
CA ARG A 190 -4.09 0.11 12.66
C ARG A 190 -2.60 0.10 12.33
N LEU A 191 -1.85 -0.84 12.89
CA LEU A 191 -0.42 -1.02 12.60
C LEU A 191 -0.17 -1.45 11.15
N ALA A 192 -1.03 -2.30 10.59
CA ALA A 192 -0.94 -2.69 9.19
C ALA A 192 -1.18 -1.49 8.26
N LEU A 193 -2.12 -0.60 8.59
CA LEU A 193 -2.39 0.62 7.84
C LEU A 193 -1.24 1.62 7.92
N SER A 194 -0.69 1.88 9.12
CA SER A 194 0.45 2.79 9.27
C SER A 194 1.65 2.34 8.44
N LYS A 195 1.97 1.05 8.49
CA LYS A 195 3.04 0.45 7.70
C LYS A 195 2.77 0.51 6.20
N ALA A 196 1.51 0.43 5.76
CA ALA A 196 1.16 0.60 4.36
C ALA A 196 1.35 2.04 3.86
N THR A 197 1.20 3.02 4.74
CA THR A 197 1.39 4.45 4.42
C THR A 197 2.84 4.93 4.51
N GLU A 198 3.69 4.24 5.27
CA GLU A 198 5.13 4.50 5.34
C GLU A 198 5.81 4.10 4.03
N ARG A 199 6.00 5.06 3.13
CA ARG A 199 6.74 4.85 1.88
C ARG A 199 7.64 6.02 1.51
N VAL A 200 8.58 5.70 0.62
CA VAL A 200 9.61 6.61 0.10
C VAL A 200 8.95 7.83 -0.54
N ASP A 201 9.45 9.02 -0.21
CA ASP A 201 9.06 10.28 -0.84
C ASP A 201 9.62 10.35 -2.28
N PRO A 202 8.77 10.29 -3.33
CA PRO A 202 9.20 10.30 -4.73
C PRO A 202 9.91 11.60 -5.13
N LEU A 203 9.66 12.69 -4.40
CA LEU A 203 10.27 13.99 -4.70
C LEU A 203 11.70 14.08 -4.16
N ARG A 204 12.08 13.22 -3.21
CA ARG A 204 13.38 13.30 -2.51
C ARG A 204 14.26 12.08 -2.73
N GLU A 205 13.74 11.02 -3.34
CA GLU A 205 14.56 9.86 -3.62
C GLU A 205 15.71 10.17 -4.61
N PRO A 206 16.88 9.52 -4.44
CA PRO A 206 17.97 9.63 -5.39
C PRO A 206 17.62 8.91 -6.69
N LEU A 207 17.83 9.58 -7.81
CA LEU A 207 17.64 9.02 -9.15
C LEU A 207 18.99 8.61 -9.72
N GLU A 208 19.06 7.39 -10.26
CA GLU A 208 20.25 6.88 -10.93
C GLU A 208 20.22 7.28 -12.41
N THR A 209 21.35 7.77 -12.93
CA THR A 209 21.48 8.02 -14.38
C THR A 209 21.87 6.73 -15.10
N VAL A 210 21.01 6.26 -15.99
CA VAL A 210 21.24 5.09 -16.83
C VAL A 210 21.35 5.49 -18.31
N LEU A 211 22.40 5.01 -18.99
CA LEU A 211 22.61 5.29 -20.40
C LEU A 211 21.90 4.24 -21.27
N THR A 212 20.89 4.67 -22.03
CA THR A 212 20.26 3.81 -23.03
C THR A 212 20.96 3.99 -24.37
N LYS A 213 21.65 2.95 -24.84
CA LYS A 213 22.34 2.95 -26.13
C LYS A 213 21.42 2.54 -27.27
N PRO A 214 21.56 3.11 -28.48
CA PRO A 214 20.77 2.69 -29.62
C PRO A 214 21.18 1.28 -30.07
N LYS A 215 20.21 0.49 -30.53
CA LYS A 215 20.46 -0.84 -31.11
C LYS A 215 21.18 -0.70 -32.45
N ARG A 216 21.85 -1.77 -32.90
CA ARG A 216 22.60 -1.80 -34.19
C ARG A 216 21.75 -1.39 -35.41
N GLY A 217 20.45 -1.68 -35.41
CA GLY A 217 19.50 -1.26 -36.46
C GLY A 217 18.72 0.04 -36.16
N GLY A 218 18.96 0.67 -35.01
CA GLY A 218 18.26 1.88 -34.57
C GLY A 218 19.00 3.17 -34.91
N VAL A 219 20.00 3.11 -35.80
CA VAL A 219 20.80 4.27 -36.22
C VAL A 219 20.65 4.45 -37.73
N THR A 220 20.16 5.62 -38.10
CA THR A 220 20.09 6.06 -39.50
C THR A 220 21.09 7.19 -39.69
N VAL A 221 22.05 6.98 -40.59
CA VAL A 221 23.01 8.02 -40.97
C VAL A 221 22.45 8.75 -42.18
N HIS A 222 22.06 10.01 -41.99
CA HIS A 222 21.46 10.81 -43.06
C HIS A 222 22.47 11.29 -44.09
N LEU A 223 23.68 11.66 -43.67
CA LEU A 223 24.70 12.18 -44.57
C LEU A 223 26.10 11.96 -44.02
N VAL A 224 26.99 11.46 -44.88
CA VAL A 224 28.45 11.54 -44.71
C VAL A 224 29.00 12.05 -46.04
N ALA A 225 29.50 13.27 -46.06
CA ALA A 225 29.92 13.94 -47.28
C ALA A 225 31.17 14.80 -47.05
N LEU A 226 31.83 15.16 -48.14
CA LEU A 226 32.85 16.21 -48.15
C LEU A 226 32.17 17.56 -48.31
N GLY A 227 32.44 18.47 -47.37
CA GLY A 227 32.00 19.86 -47.48
C GLY A 227 33.19 20.79 -47.69
N TRP A 228 33.02 21.78 -48.55
CA TRP A 228 33.96 22.90 -48.66
C TRP A 228 33.38 24.09 -47.89
N ARG A 229 34.15 24.59 -46.93
CA ARG A 229 33.81 25.82 -46.22
C ARG A 229 34.46 27.00 -46.95
N PRO A 230 33.70 28.03 -47.34
CA PRO A 230 34.27 29.25 -47.88
C PRO A 230 35.27 29.84 -46.89
N ARG A 231 36.45 30.22 -47.38
CA ARG A 231 37.38 31.08 -46.65
C ARG A 231 37.21 32.48 -47.23
N ALA A 232 36.90 33.44 -46.38
CA ALA A 232 37.04 34.86 -46.72
C ALA A 232 38.52 35.20 -46.91
#